data_AF-A0A7K1DNL2-F1
#
_entry.id   AF-A0A7K1DNL2-F1
#
_cell.length_a   1.000
_cell.length_b   1.000
_cell.length_c   1.000
_cell.angle_alpha   90.00
_cell.angle_beta   90.00
_cell.angle_gamma   90.00
#
_symmetry.space_group_name_H-M   'P 1'
#
loop_
_entity.id
_entity.type
_entity.pdbx_description
1 polymer ?
#
loop_
_entity_poly.entity_id
_entity_poly.type
_entity_poly.pdbx_seq_one_letter_code
_entity_poly.pdbx_strand_id
1 'polypeptide(L)'
;MTIIERPSTEVAVAGAVPVGVKPSEALGVFKRPAASSSWRDWVVTVDHKKLGIMYGVAAFVFFLIGGVEALLIRLQLIAPDGKVLNADQYNQMFTMHATTMVFLFVMPMA
;
A
#
# COMPACT_ATOMS: atom_id res chain seq x y z
N MET A 1 36.17 32.45 18.11
CA MET A 1 36.05 33.81 17.56
C MET A 1 36.38 33.76 16.08
N THR A 2 35.40 33.46 15.23
CA THR A 2 35.49 33.69 13.77
C THR A 2 34.14 34.24 13.31
N ILE A 3 34.20 35.43 12.74
CA ILE A 3 33.11 36.22 12.19
C ILE A 3 32.68 35.58 10.87
N ILE A 4 31.41 35.21 10.75
CA ILE A 4 30.75 34.99 9.46
C ILE A 4 29.81 36.18 9.27
N GLU A 5 30.23 37.16 8.48
CA GLU A 5 29.35 38.22 8.04
C GLU A 5 28.25 37.61 7.15
N ARG A 6 27.01 37.86 7.54
CA ARG A 6 25.84 37.58 6.71
C ARG A 6 25.68 38.77 5.77
N PRO A 7 25.78 38.62 4.45
CA PRO A 7 25.40 39.69 3.55
C PRO A 7 23.92 39.99 3.82
N SER A 8 23.65 41.21 4.30
CA SER A 8 22.31 41.75 4.46
C SER A 8 21.70 41.94 3.08
N THR A 9 21.13 40.87 2.53
CA THR A 9 20.14 40.96 1.46
C THR A 9 18.88 41.58 2.02
N GLU A 10 18.92 42.90 2.22
CA GLU A 10 17.77 43.77 1.98
C GLU A 10 17.43 43.65 0.48
N VAL A 11 16.86 42.51 0.09
CA VAL A 11 16.18 42.40 -1.19
C VAL A 11 14.82 43.02 -0.95
N ALA A 12 14.72 44.26 -1.40
CA ALA A 12 13.52 45.08 -1.42
C ALA A 12 12.27 44.22 -1.68
N VAL A 13 11.44 44.12 -0.64
CA VAL A 13 10.07 43.60 -0.74
C VAL A 13 9.25 44.68 -1.44
N ALA A 14 9.34 44.72 -2.77
CA ALA A 14 8.46 45.49 -3.62
C ALA A 14 7.46 44.54 -4.29
N GLY A 15 6.32 44.33 -3.61
CA GLY A 15 5.02 44.21 -4.26
C GLY A 15 4.83 43.11 -5.31
N ALA A 16 5.36 41.90 -5.13
CA ALA A 16 4.98 40.75 -5.95
C ALA A 16 4.05 39.83 -5.15
N VAL A 17 2.76 39.85 -5.52
CA VAL A 17 1.78 38.82 -5.17
C VAL A 17 2.44 37.45 -5.32
N PRO A 18 2.32 36.50 -4.37
CA PRO A 18 2.88 35.17 -4.54
C PRO A 18 2.13 34.48 -5.67
N VAL A 19 2.63 34.64 -6.89
CA VAL A 19 2.20 33.89 -8.06
C VAL A 19 2.51 32.45 -7.72
N GLY A 20 1.46 31.65 -7.52
CA GLY A 20 1.57 30.24 -7.18
C GLY A 20 2.44 29.53 -8.19
N VAL A 21 3.70 29.28 -7.81
CA VAL A 21 4.64 28.52 -8.61
C VAL A 21 4.10 27.11 -8.71
N LYS A 22 3.51 26.76 -9.85
CA LYS A 22 3.13 25.37 -10.13
C LYS A 22 4.45 24.59 -10.27
N PRO A 23 4.64 23.46 -9.55
CA PRO A 23 5.88 22.66 -9.62
C PRO A 23 6.24 22.15 -11.02
N SER A 24 5.32 22.25 -11.98
CA SER A 24 5.52 21.93 -13.40
C SER A 24 6.38 22.96 -14.14
N GLU A 25 6.56 24.15 -13.58
CA GLU A 25 7.32 25.27 -14.16
C GLU A 25 8.69 25.48 -13.49
N ALA A 26 9.21 24.46 -12.81
CA ALA A 26 10.59 24.48 -12.31
C ALA A 26 11.56 24.64 -13.49
N LEU A 27 11.98 25.88 -13.72
CA LEU A 27 12.93 26.30 -14.75
C LEU A 27 14.31 25.73 -14.39
N GLY A 28 14.78 24.72 -15.13
CA GLY A 28 16.11 24.16 -14.95
C GLY A 28 16.45 23.07 -15.97
N VAL A 29 17.76 22.90 -16.21
CA VAL A 29 18.36 21.87 -17.10
C VAL A 29 17.93 20.45 -16.71
N PHE A 30 17.54 20.23 -15.45
CA PHE A 30 17.05 18.96 -14.93
C PHE A 30 15.53 18.87 -15.02
N LYS A 31 15.01 18.65 -16.23
CA LYS A 31 13.63 18.21 -16.41
C LYS A 31 13.48 16.84 -15.74
N ARG A 32 12.64 16.73 -14.69
CA ARG A 32 12.33 15.44 -14.07
C ARG A 32 11.87 14.49 -15.18
N PRO A 33 12.50 13.32 -15.36
CA PRO A 33 12.04 12.37 -16.36
C PRO A 33 10.55 12.12 -16.09
N ALA A 34 9.72 12.43 -17.09
CA ALA A 34 8.29 12.17 -17.02
C ALA A 34 8.16 10.66 -16.79
N ALA A 35 7.71 10.28 -15.60
CA ALA A 35 7.57 8.88 -15.22
C ALA A 35 6.64 8.23 -16.26
N SER A 36 7.20 7.41 -17.14
CA SER A 36 6.41 6.55 -17.99
C SER A 36 5.66 5.61 -17.05
N SER A 37 4.35 5.82 -16.89
CA SER A 37 3.48 4.96 -16.08
C SER A 37 3.39 3.59 -16.76
N SER A 38 4.40 2.77 -16.53
CA SER A 38 4.46 1.38 -16.98
C SER A 38 4.25 0.49 -15.77
N TRP A 39 3.71 -0.71 -15.99
CA TRP A 39 3.57 -1.75 -14.94
C TRP A 39 4.92 -2.05 -14.23
N ARG A 40 6.05 -1.85 -14.94
CA ARG A 40 7.41 -1.94 -14.40
C ARG A 40 7.67 -0.95 -13.25
N ASP A 41 7.07 0.23 -13.28
CA ASP A 41 7.24 1.29 -12.27
C ASP A 41 6.45 1.01 -10.97
N TRP A 42 5.62 -0.03 -10.97
CA TRP A 42 4.95 -0.56 -9.78
C TRP A 42 5.69 -1.79 -9.23
N VAL A 43 6.13 -2.71 -10.11
CA VAL A 43 6.83 -3.93 -9.69
C VAL A 43 8.23 -3.65 -9.13
N VAL A 44 8.97 -2.69 -9.72
CA VAL A 44 10.35 -2.36 -9.32
C VAL A 44 10.39 -1.03 -8.55
N THR A 45 9.31 -0.71 -7.84
CA THR A 45 9.21 0.56 -7.12
C THR A 45 9.89 0.49 -5.75
N VAL A 46 10.51 1.60 -5.34
CA VAL A 46 11.11 1.77 -4.00
C VAL A 46 10.24 2.72 -3.13
N ASP A 47 9.16 3.26 -3.69
CA ASP A 47 8.27 4.17 -2.98
C ASP A 47 7.38 3.40 -1.99
N HIS A 48 7.54 3.67 -0.69
CA HIS A 48 6.76 3.05 0.39
C HIS A 48 5.25 3.32 0.29
N LYS A 49 4.82 4.41 -0.38
CA LYS A 49 3.40 4.68 -0.62
C LYS A 49 2.81 3.74 -1.65
N LYS A 50 3.53 3.52 -2.76
CA LYS A 50 3.11 2.57 -3.80
C LYS A 50 3.13 1.15 -3.25
N LEU A 51 4.17 0.80 -2.48
CA LEU A 51 4.28 -0.51 -1.85
C LEU A 51 3.13 -0.75 -0.86
N GLY A 52 2.80 0.23 -0.02
CA GLY A 52 1.66 0.14 0.90
C GLY A 52 0.32 -0.08 0.19
N ILE A 53 0.08 0.58 -0.94
CA ILE A 53 -1.12 0.35 -1.75
C ILE A 53 -1.16 -1.07 -2.30
N MET A 54 -0.02 -1.59 -2.80
CA MET A 54 0.06 -2.95 -3.32
C MET A 54 -0.20 -4.00 -2.24
N TYR A 55 0.42 -3.86 -1.06
CA TYR A 55 0.20 -4.75 0.07
C TYR A 55 -1.24 -4.65 0.60
N GLY A 56 -1.82 -3.45 0.67
CA GLY A 56 -3.21 -3.25 1.06
C GLY A 56 -4.20 -3.94 0.12
N VAL A 57 -3.98 -3.82 -1.21
CA VAL A 57 -4.80 -4.52 -2.21
C VAL A 57 -4.63 -6.03 -2.10
N ALA A 58 -3.40 -6.53 -1.94
CA ALA A 58 -3.14 -7.95 -1.76
C ALA A 58 -3.83 -8.50 -0.50
N ALA A 59 -3.71 -7.81 0.63
CA ALA A 59 -4.37 -8.17 1.89
C ALA A 59 -5.89 -8.24 1.71
N PHE A 60 -6.50 -7.26 1.04
CA PHE A 60 -7.94 -7.26 0.80
C PHE A 60 -8.40 -8.46 -0.05
N VAL A 61 -7.62 -8.87 -1.05
CA VAL A 61 -7.92 -10.08 -1.84
C VAL A 61 -7.87 -11.33 -0.98
N PHE A 62 -6.81 -11.50 -0.16
CA PHE A 62 -6.69 -12.67 0.73
C PHE A 62 -7.70 -12.65 1.88
N PHE A 63 -8.16 -11.48 2.31
CA PHE A 63 -9.27 -11.34 3.26
C PHE A 63 -10.55 -11.96 2.71
N LEU A 64 -10.89 -11.70 1.44
CA LEU A 64 -12.06 -12.30 0.81
C LEU A 64 -11.91 -13.82 0.69
N ILE A 65 -10.73 -14.31 0.29
CA ILE A 65 -10.45 -15.74 0.16
C ILE A 65 -10.59 -16.45 1.51
N GLY A 66 -9.89 -15.98 2.55
CA GLY A 66 -9.98 -16.58 3.87
C GLY A 66 -11.38 -16.40 4.49
N GLY A 67 -12.11 -15.33 4.13
CA GLY A 67 -13.51 -15.14 4.52
C GLY A 67 -14.44 -16.20 3.91
N VAL A 68 -14.21 -16.60 2.65
CA VAL A 68 -14.94 -17.70 2.01
C VAL A 68 -14.59 -19.04 2.66
N GLU A 69 -13.32 -19.30 2.97
CA GLU A 69 -12.90 -20.51 3.69
C GLU A 69 -13.58 -20.60 5.07
N ALA A 70 -13.66 -19.48 5.80
CA ALA A 70 -14.38 -19.40 7.07
C ALA A 70 -15.88 -19.66 6.92
N LEU A 71 -16.50 -19.14 5.85
CA LEU A 71 -17.92 -19.37 5.58
C LEU A 71 -18.21 -20.85 5.33
N LEU A 72 -17.35 -21.55 4.58
CA LEU A 72 -17.50 -22.99 4.33
C LEU A 72 -17.41 -23.83 5.62
N ILE A 73 -16.45 -23.50 6.50
CA ILE A 73 -16.33 -24.10 7.83
C ILE A 73 -17.60 -23.84 8.64
N ARG A 74 -18.11 -22.62 8.63
CA ARG A 74 -19.33 -22.24 9.35
C ARG A 74 -20.57 -22.96 8.80
N LEU A 75 -20.70 -23.09 7.48
CA LEU A 75 -21.79 -23.81 6.83
C LEU A 75 -21.83 -25.29 7.26
N GLN A 76 -20.66 -25.93 7.40
CA GLN A 76 -20.56 -27.30 7.90
C GLN A 76 -21.05 -27.44 9.35
N LEU A 77 -20.93 -26.40 10.17
CA LEU A 77 -21.30 -26.40 11.59
C LEU A 77 -22.73 -25.88 11.89
N ILE A 78 -23.52 -25.49 10.88
CA ILE A 78 -24.88 -24.97 11.10
C ILE A 78 -25.81 -26.02 11.73
N ALA A 79 -25.65 -27.28 11.32
CA ALA A 79 -26.43 -28.40 11.82
C ALA A 79 -25.52 -29.58 12.19
N PRO A 80 -25.86 -30.35 13.23
CA PRO A 80 -25.17 -31.61 13.50
C PRO A 80 -25.29 -32.57 12.31
N ASP A 81 -24.21 -33.32 12.02
CA ASP A 81 -24.06 -34.18 10.83
C ASP A 81 -24.22 -33.48 9.47
N GLY A 82 -23.78 -32.22 9.37
CA GLY A 82 -23.64 -31.53 8.08
C GLY A 82 -22.81 -32.36 7.09
N LYS A 83 -23.26 -32.44 5.82
CA LYS A 83 -22.58 -33.19 4.75
C LYS A 83 -21.86 -32.28 3.75
N VAL A 84 -21.53 -31.04 4.15
CA VAL A 84 -20.92 -30.04 3.27
C VAL A 84 -19.44 -30.33 3.03
N LEU A 85 -18.72 -30.74 4.09
CA LEU A 85 -17.29 -31.08 4.04
C LEU A 85 -17.05 -32.44 4.71
N ASN A 86 -16.18 -33.26 4.11
CA ASN A 86 -15.67 -34.46 4.76
C ASN A 86 -14.68 -34.08 5.90
N ALA A 87 -14.44 -35.00 6.85
CA ALA A 87 -13.57 -34.77 8.00
C ALA A 87 -12.16 -34.29 7.60
N ASP A 88 -11.56 -34.91 6.58
CA ASP A 88 -10.23 -34.51 6.08
C ASP A 88 -10.26 -33.11 5.45
N GLN A 89 -11.30 -32.80 4.68
CA GLN A 89 -11.46 -31.49 4.04
C GLN A 89 -11.67 -30.39 5.08
N TYR A 90 -12.43 -30.67 6.14
CA TYR A 90 -12.63 -29.72 7.24
C TYR A 90 -11.30 -29.35 7.91
N ASN A 91 -10.49 -30.37 8.24
CA ASN A 91 -9.19 -30.16 8.86
C ASN A 91 -8.24 -29.36 7.95
N GLN A 92 -8.22 -29.69 6.65
CA GLN A 92 -7.40 -28.97 5.68
C GLN A 92 -7.85 -27.51 5.51
N MET A 93 -9.16 -27.27 5.36
CA MET A 93 -9.71 -25.92 5.19
C MET A 93 -9.49 -25.06 6.44
N PHE A 94 -9.57 -25.65 7.64
CA PHE A 94 -9.26 -24.95 8.88
C PHE A 94 -7.79 -24.50 8.96
N THR A 95 -6.85 -25.39 8.59
CA THR A 95 -5.43 -25.02 8.54
C THR A 95 -5.14 -23.97 7.47
N MET A 96 -5.71 -24.12 6.27
CA MET A 96 -5.56 -23.13 5.21
C MET A 96 -6.12 -21.78 5.62
N HIS A 97 -7.32 -21.73 6.21
CA HIS A 97 -7.92 -20.49 6.73
C HIS A 97 -7.04 -19.77 7.75
N ALA A 98 -6.46 -20.51 8.70
CA ALA A 98 -5.55 -19.94 9.68
C ALA A 98 -4.30 -19.34 9.02
N THR A 99 -3.69 -20.05 8.06
CA THR A 99 -2.49 -19.56 7.37
C THR A 99 -2.78 -18.38 6.44
N THR A 100 -3.91 -18.38 5.71
CA THR A 100 -4.30 -17.28 4.83
C THR A 100 -4.57 -16.01 5.62
N MET A 101 -5.27 -16.11 6.76
CA MET A 101 -5.56 -14.94 7.61
C MET A 101 -4.31 -14.40 8.31
N VAL A 102 -3.48 -15.26 8.91
CA VAL A 102 -2.31 -14.78 9.67
C VAL A 102 -1.21 -14.29 8.72
N PHE A 103 -0.83 -15.07 7.72
CA PHE A 103 0.35 -14.74 6.90
C PHE A 103 0.04 -13.90 5.67
N LEU A 104 -1.15 -14.04 5.06
CA LEU A 104 -1.46 -13.37 3.79
C LEU A 104 -2.37 -12.14 3.97
N PHE A 105 -3.05 -12.01 5.11
CA PHE A 105 -3.85 -10.83 5.45
C PHE A 105 -3.21 -9.98 6.55
N VAL A 106 -2.98 -10.54 7.74
CA VAL A 106 -2.47 -9.78 8.89
C VAL A 106 -1.07 -9.24 8.65
N MET A 107 -0.13 -10.08 8.19
CA MET A 107 1.26 -9.66 7.98
C MET A 107 1.42 -8.57 6.90
N PRO A 108 0.72 -8.61 5.75
CA PRO A 108 0.74 -7.51 4.77
C PRO A 108 0.05 -6.21 5.22
N MET A 109 -0.87 -6.29 6.19
CA MET A 109 -1.61 -5.14 6.69
C MET A 109 -0.90 -4.44 7.87
N ALA A 110 -0.10 -5.19 8.63
CA ALA A 110 0.67 -4.70 9.77
C ALA A 110 1.81 -3.77 9.35
#